data_AF-A0A397FA37-F1
#
_entry.id   AF-A0A397FA37-F1
#
_cell.length_a   1.000
_cell.length_b   1.000
_cell.length_c   1.000
_cell.angle_alpha   90.00
_cell.angle_beta   90.00
_cell.angle_gamma   90.00
#
_symmetry.space_group_name_H-M   'P 1'
#
loop_
_entity.id
_entity.type
_entity.pdbx_description
1 polymer ?
#
loop_
_entity_poly.entity_id
_entity_poly.type
_entity_poly.pdbx_seq_one_letter_code
_entity_poly.pdbx_strand_id
1 'polypeptide(L)'
;HQAAVVAQLMEAPKTYEEESARLWHEIAGETYEFDRREQVAAVVPTVTLADVVDVVDTKLAGVATRHRLCVQIFAPTDDMHMDGEEEGATVIVDRAEFKRHLGLFPARTRISAGAIPLAKL
;
A
#
# COMPACT_ATOMS: atom_id res chain seq x y z
N HIS A 1 -7.05 5.69 18.04
CA HIS A 1 -6.75 5.19 16.68
C HIS A 1 -5.89 3.93 16.69
N GLN A 2 -4.72 3.92 17.36
CA GLN A 2 -3.85 2.73 17.43
C GLN A 2 -4.58 1.44 17.83
N ALA A 3 -5.36 1.45 18.92
CA ALA A 3 -6.09 0.27 19.37
C ALA A 3 -7.09 -0.27 18.32
N ALA A 4 -7.73 0.63 17.55
CA ALA A 4 -8.65 0.24 16.49
C ALA A 4 -7.90 -0.39 15.30
N VAL A 5 -6.73 0.15 14.93
CA VAL A 5 -5.87 -0.42 13.89
C VAL A 5 -5.37 -1.81 14.30
N VAL A 6 -4.92 -1.98 15.55
CA VAL A 6 -4.49 -3.28 16.09
C VAL A 6 -5.65 -4.28 16.06
N ALA A 7 -6.84 -3.88 16.52
CA ALA A 7 -8.02 -4.74 16.49
C ALA A 7 -8.38 -5.19 15.06
N GLN A 8 -8.31 -4.29 14.08
CA GLN A 8 -8.56 -4.61 12.67
C GLN A 8 -7.50 -5.55 12.09
N LEU A 9 -6.22 -5.36 12.44
CA LEU A 9 -5.14 -6.25 12.00
C LEU A 9 -5.30 -7.67 12.56
N MET A 10 -5.67 -7.78 13.84
CA MET A 10 -5.84 -9.05 14.56
C MET A 10 -7.22 -9.70 14.36
N GLU A 11 -8.13 -9.07 13.61
CA GLU A 11 -9.45 -9.64 13.35
C GLU A 11 -9.33 -10.98 12.61
N ALA A 12 -9.82 -12.05 13.24
CA ALA A 12 -9.85 -13.39 12.67
C ALA A 12 -10.75 -13.41 11.41
N PRO A 13 -10.35 -14.16 10.36
CA PRO A 13 -11.22 -14.37 9.21
C PRO A 13 -12.50 -15.09 9.67
N LYS A 14 -13.65 -14.63 9.18
CA LYS A 14 -14.97 -15.19 9.50
C LYS A 14 -15.33 -16.34 8.58
N THR A 15 -14.68 -16.42 7.43
CA THR A 15 -14.90 -17.44 6.40
C THR A 15 -13.58 -18.03 5.91
N TYR A 16 -13.65 -19.25 5.39
CA TYR A 16 -12.51 -19.89 4.73
C TYR A 16 -12.02 -19.12 3.50
N GLU A 17 -12.92 -18.41 2.82
CA GLU A 17 -12.58 -17.56 1.67
C GLU A 17 -11.72 -16.37 2.11
N GLU A 18 -12.06 -15.72 3.23
CA GLU A 18 -11.26 -14.64 3.80
C GLU A 18 -9.88 -15.11 4.25
N GLU A 19 -9.79 -16.30 4.86
CA GLU A 19 -8.52 -16.90 5.24
C GLU A 19 -7.66 -17.24 4.01
N SER A 20 -8.25 -17.90 3.03
CA SER A 20 -7.58 -18.27 1.78
C SER A 20 -7.10 -17.03 1.01
N ALA A 21 -7.91 -15.96 0.99
CA ALA A 21 -7.54 -14.70 0.36
C ALA A 21 -6.32 -14.05 1.04
N ARG A 22 -6.22 -14.11 2.38
CA ARG A 22 -5.05 -13.60 3.12
C ARG A 22 -3.78 -14.38 2.77
N LEU A 23 -3.85 -15.71 2.77
CA LEU A 23 -2.71 -16.57 2.40
C LEU A 23 -2.31 -16.35 0.94
N TRP A 24 -3.29 -16.28 0.05
CA TRP A 24 -3.05 -16.09 -1.38
C TRP A 24 -2.44 -14.73 -1.69
N HIS A 25 -2.76 -13.69 -0.93
CA HIS A 25 -2.13 -12.38 -1.06
C HIS A 25 -0.60 -12.46 -0.86
N GLU A 26 -0.15 -13.17 0.17
CA GLU A 26 1.29 -13.33 0.46
C GLU A 26 1.99 -14.26 -0.53
N ILE A 27 1.27 -15.28 -1.06
CA ILE A 27 1.79 -16.16 -2.11
C ILE A 27 1.94 -15.40 -3.44
N ALA A 28 0.91 -14.67 -3.86
CA ALA A 28 0.89 -13.92 -5.10
C ALA A 28 1.89 -12.74 -5.09
N GLY A 29 2.13 -12.17 -3.91
CA GLY A 29 3.19 -11.17 -3.69
C GLY A 29 4.59 -11.76 -3.57
N GLU A 30 4.71 -13.09 -3.56
CA GLU A 30 5.96 -13.84 -3.32
C GLU A 30 6.68 -13.41 -2.03
N THR A 31 5.96 -12.98 -1.00
CA THR A 31 6.54 -12.52 0.26
C THR A 31 6.58 -13.63 1.30
N TYR A 32 5.57 -14.51 1.30
CA TYR A 32 5.41 -15.62 2.24
C TYR A 32 5.43 -15.21 3.72
N GLU A 33 5.05 -13.96 4.00
CA GLU A 33 5.00 -13.38 5.35
C GLU A 33 3.61 -13.61 5.95
N PHE A 34 3.29 -14.86 6.29
CA PHE A 34 1.94 -15.26 6.69
C PHE A 34 1.50 -14.68 8.05
N ASP A 35 2.45 -14.28 8.89
CA ASP A 35 2.25 -13.64 10.19
C ASP A 35 2.45 -12.11 10.13
N ARG A 36 2.50 -11.52 8.92
CA ARG A 36 2.73 -10.09 8.70
C ARG A 36 1.76 -9.22 9.49
N ARG A 37 0.49 -9.64 9.59
CA ARG A 37 -0.54 -8.85 10.27
C ARG A 37 -0.26 -8.76 11.77
N GLU A 38 0.16 -9.86 12.37
CA GLU A 38 0.58 -9.96 13.77
C GLU A 38 1.85 -9.14 14.02
N GLN A 39 2.84 -9.24 13.12
CA GLN A 39 4.07 -8.45 13.21
C GLN A 39 3.78 -6.94 13.14
N VAL A 40 2.95 -6.50 12.20
CA VAL A 40 2.54 -5.09 12.09
C VAL A 40 1.74 -4.67 13.32
N ALA A 41 0.81 -5.50 13.80
CA ALA A 41 0.02 -5.21 14.98
C ALA A 41 0.88 -5.03 16.24
N ALA A 42 1.99 -5.76 16.35
CA ALA A 42 2.95 -5.62 17.45
C ALA A 42 3.73 -4.29 17.41
N VAL A 43 3.95 -3.72 16.21
CA VAL A 43 4.69 -2.45 16.03
C VAL A 43 3.78 -1.23 16.18
N VAL A 44 2.51 -1.30 15.80
CA VAL A 44 1.57 -0.15 15.84
C VAL A 44 1.56 0.61 17.18
N PRO A 45 1.60 -0.03 18.37
CA PRO A 45 1.62 0.67 19.65
C PRO A 45 2.88 1.50 19.90
N THR A 46 4.00 1.23 19.21
CA THR A 46 5.26 1.95 19.39
C THR A 46 5.34 3.22 18.54
N VAL A 47 4.46 3.38 17.55
CA VAL A 47 4.41 4.56 16.67
C VAL A 47 3.96 5.79 17.45
N THR A 48 4.73 6.86 17.40
CA THR A 48 4.41 8.12 18.08
C THR A 48 3.68 9.10 17.16
N LEU A 49 3.07 10.13 17.74
CA LEU A 49 2.51 11.24 16.94
C LEU A 49 3.58 11.94 16.11
N ALA A 50 4.80 12.08 16.65
CA ALA A 50 5.91 12.69 15.94
C ALA A 50 6.28 11.90 14.67
N ASP A 51 6.30 10.56 14.76
CA ASP A 51 6.55 9.70 13.59
C ASP A 51 5.47 9.88 12.50
N VAL A 52 4.20 10.01 12.92
CA VAL A 52 3.10 10.23 11.98
C VAL A 52 3.21 11.61 11.32
N VAL A 53 3.51 12.65 12.09
CA VAL A 53 3.71 14.01 11.57
C VAL A 53 4.88 14.04 10.60
N ASP A 54 6.01 13.41 10.94
CA ASP A 54 7.17 13.33 10.06
C ASP A 54 6.84 12.63 8.73
N VAL A 55 6.10 11.52 8.75
CA VAL A 55 5.67 10.85 7.52
C VAL A 55 4.73 11.74 6.69
N VAL A 56 3.79 12.45 7.31
CA VAL A 56 2.89 13.36 6.60
C VAL A 56 3.69 14.50 5.96
N ASP A 57 4.53 15.17 6.73
CA ASP A 57 5.30 16.32 6.26
C ASP A 57 6.29 15.91 5.17
N THR A 58 6.98 14.78 5.32
CA THR A 58 8.02 14.35 4.39
C THR A 58 7.51 13.56 3.19
N LYS A 59 6.40 12.82 3.27
CA LYS A 59 5.93 11.94 2.18
C LYS A 59 4.65 12.41 1.51
N LEU A 60 3.80 13.16 2.22
CA LEU A 60 2.49 13.57 1.71
C LEU A 60 2.39 15.07 1.42
N ALA A 61 2.99 15.93 2.25
CA ALA A 61 2.96 17.38 2.08
C ALA A 61 4.22 17.91 1.36
N GLY A 62 5.37 17.27 1.54
CA GLY A 62 6.64 17.69 0.95
C GLY A 62 6.67 17.59 -0.57
N VAL A 63 6.63 18.74 -1.26
CA VAL A 63 6.56 18.82 -2.73
C VAL A 63 7.70 18.07 -3.43
N ALA A 64 8.91 18.07 -2.85
CA ALA A 64 10.10 17.44 -3.45
C ALA A 64 10.13 15.90 -3.36
N THR A 65 9.41 15.32 -2.41
CA THR A 65 9.47 13.89 -2.04
C THR A 65 8.14 13.18 -2.19
N ARG A 66 7.07 13.94 -2.44
CA ARG A 66 5.72 13.43 -2.67
C ARG A 66 5.60 12.81 -4.05
N HIS A 67 5.14 11.57 -4.10
CA HIS A 67 4.75 10.89 -5.33
C HIS A 67 3.21 10.84 -5.42
N ARG A 68 2.60 11.53 -6.39
CA ARG A 68 1.15 11.62 -6.57
C ARG A 68 0.74 11.14 -7.97
N LEU A 69 -0.31 10.32 -8.03
CA LEU A 69 -0.98 9.93 -9.26
C LEU A 69 -2.48 10.22 -9.11
N CYS A 70 -3.06 10.96 -10.06
CA CYS A 70 -4.48 11.24 -10.09
C CYS A 70 -5.11 10.64 -11.34
N VAL A 71 -6.27 9.99 -11.16
CA VAL A 71 -7.09 9.48 -12.26
C VAL A 71 -8.43 10.19 -12.17
N GLN A 72 -8.76 10.93 -13.23
CA GLN A 72 -10.03 11.65 -13.35
C GLN A 72 -10.89 10.93 -14.38
N ILE A 73 -12.17 10.71 -14.04
CA ILE A 73 -13.15 10.06 -14.91
C ILE A 73 -14.29 11.05 -15.09
N PHE A 74 -14.50 11.49 -16.32
CA PHE A 74 -15.53 12.46 -16.66
C PHE A 74 -16.76 11.74 -17.22
N ALA A 75 -17.96 12.20 -16.87
CA ALA A 75 -19.17 11.71 -17.50
C ALA A 75 -19.23 12.20 -18.96
N PRO A 76 -19.95 11.50 -19.86
CA PRO A 76 -20.08 11.93 -21.26
C PRO A 76 -20.72 13.32 -21.43
N THR A 77 -21.44 13.79 -20.41
CA THR A 77 -22.11 15.10 -20.36
C THR A 77 -21.23 16.21 -19.82
N ASP A 78 -20.10 15.87 -19.22
CA ASP A 78 -19.21 16.83 -18.58
C ASP A 78 -18.12 17.22 -19.57
N ASP A 79 -17.79 18.52 -19.62
CA ASP A 79 -16.66 18.98 -20.39
C ASP A 79 -15.37 18.48 -19.74
N MET A 80 -14.58 17.74 -20.51
CA MET A 80 -13.29 17.19 -20.07
C MET A 80 -12.33 18.35 -19.77
N HIS A 81 -12.30 18.77 -18.51
CA HIS A 81 -11.35 19.76 -18.02
C HIS A 81 -10.01 19.07 -17.85
N MET A 82 -9.14 19.22 -18.85
CA MET A 82 -7.74 18.81 -18.79
C MET A 82 -6.97 19.82 -17.93
N ASP A 83 -7.37 19.92 -16.67
CA ASP A 83 -6.81 20.86 -15.72
C ASP A 83 -5.42 20.36 -15.34
N GLY A 84 -4.41 20.80 -16.10
CA GLY A 84 -3.04 20.95 -15.61
C GLY A 84 -2.90 22.12 -14.64
N GLU A 85 -3.97 22.44 -13.89
CA GLU A 85 -4.07 23.66 -13.07
C GLU A 85 -3.24 23.58 -11.79
N GLU A 86 -2.79 22.39 -11.37
CA GLU A 86 -1.74 22.29 -10.37
C GLU A 86 -0.37 22.53 -11.01
N GLU A 87 0.32 23.58 -10.56
CA GLU A 87 1.68 23.93 -10.95
C GLU A 87 2.62 22.71 -10.80
N GLY A 88 3.09 22.16 -11.93
CA GLY A 88 3.95 20.97 -11.97
C GLY A 88 3.25 19.62 -12.26
N ALA A 89 1.94 19.60 -12.51
CA ALA A 89 1.23 18.39 -12.93
C ALA A 89 1.59 18.00 -14.38
N THR A 90 1.86 16.71 -14.61
CA THR A 90 2.06 16.15 -15.96
C THR A 90 0.85 15.30 -16.36
N VAL A 91 0.17 15.70 -17.42
CA VAL A 91 -0.97 14.94 -17.96
C VAL A 91 -0.47 13.73 -18.75
N ILE A 92 -0.94 12.54 -18.38
CA ILE A 92 -0.54 11.28 -19.02
C ILE A 92 -1.43 11.03 -20.23
N VAL A 93 -0.89 11.25 -21.44
CA VAL A 93 -1.59 10.96 -22.71
C VAL A 93 -1.35 9.52 -23.18
N ASP A 94 -0.09 9.06 -23.11
CA ASP A 94 0.29 7.67 -23.41
C ASP A 94 0.81 6.96 -22.16
N ARG A 95 0.10 5.89 -21.77
CA ARG A 95 0.46 5.04 -20.63
C ARG A 95 1.77 4.28 -20.83
N ALA A 96 2.07 3.84 -22.05
CA ALA A 96 3.28 3.09 -22.35
C ALA A 96 4.50 4.00 -22.31
N GLU A 97 4.39 5.20 -22.87
CA GLU A 97 5.44 6.21 -22.78
C GLU A 97 5.72 6.62 -21.33
N PHE A 98 4.67 6.93 -20.56
CA PHE A 98 4.81 7.29 -19.16
C PHE A 98 5.54 6.20 -18.35
N LYS A 99 5.17 4.93 -18.54
CA LYS A 99 5.81 3.81 -17.84
C LYS A 99 7.28 3.63 -18.19
N ARG A 100 7.70 3.90 -19.43
CA ARG A 100 9.11 3.74 -19.87
C ARG A 100 10.05 4.74 -19.21
N HIS A 101 9.55 5.91 -18.84
CA HIS A 101 10.36 7.00 -18.26
C HIS A 101 10.52 6.91 -16.74
N LEU A 102 9.87 5.93 -16.09
CA LEU A 102 9.92 5.76 -14.64
C LEU A 102 10.79 4.57 -14.25
N GLY A 103 11.55 4.74 -13.16
CA GLY A 103 12.20 3.62 -12.50
C GLY A 103 11.17 2.63 -11.96
N LEU A 104 11.52 1.34 -12.00
CA LEU A 104 10.74 0.30 -11.36
C LEU A 104 11.23 0.11 -9.93
N PHE A 105 10.29 0.07 -8.98
CA PHE A 105 10.63 -0.32 -7.61
C PHE A 105 11.16 -1.77 -7.60
N PRO A 106 12.15 -2.08 -6.74
CA PRO A 106 12.63 -3.44 -6.61
C PRO A 106 11.51 -4.36 -6.11
N ALA A 107 11.55 -5.62 -6.52
CA ALA A 107 10.66 -6.64 -5.98
C ALA A 107 10.88 -6.76 -4.46
N ARG A 108 9.79 -7.01 -3.71
CA ARG A 108 9.87 -7.25 -2.27
C ARG A 108 10.70 -8.52 -2.01
N THR A 109 11.48 -8.50 -0.94
CA THR A 109 12.31 -9.65 -0.56
C THR A 109 11.45 -10.80 -0.06
N ARG A 110 11.72 -12.01 -0.55
CA ARG A 110 11.19 -13.26 -0.01
C ARG A 110 11.79 -13.49 1.37
N ILE A 111 10.96 -13.66 2.39
CA ILE A 111 11.46 -14.19 3.67
C ILE A 111 11.64 -15.70 3.46
N SER A 112 12.88 -16.20 3.56
CA SER A 112 13.10 -17.65 3.55
C SER A 112 12.38 -18.23 4.74
N ALA A 113 11.35 -19.05 4.51
CA ALA A 113 10.59 -19.69 5.57
C ALA A 113 11.53 -20.55 6.43
N GLY A 114 12.00 -19.99 7.54
CA GLY A 114 12.53 -20.77 8.64
C GLY A 114 11.37 -21.57 9.20
N ALA A 115 11.33 -22.86 8.86
CA ALA A 115 10.45 -23.90 9.40
C ALA A 115 9.08 -23.40 9.90
N ILE A 116 8.07 -23.37 9.03
CA ILE A 116 6.68 -23.33 9.47
C ILE A 116 6.47 -24.59 10.35
N PRO A 117 6.24 -24.48 11.67
CA PRO A 117 5.99 -25.65 12.48
C PRO A 117 4.65 -26.26 12.01
N LEU A 118 4.71 -27.52 11.58
CA LEU A 118 3.60 -28.35 11.10
C LEU A 118 2.42 -28.52 12.08
N ALA A 119 2.43 -27.85 13.24
CA ALA A 119 1.44 -27.98 14.30
C ALA A 119 0.12 -27.22 14.04
N LYS A 120 -0.05 -26.58 12.87
CA LYS A 120 -1.28 -25.84 12.49
C LYS A 120 -1.81 -26.18 11.09
N LEU A 121 -1.47 -27.35 10.56
CA LEU A 121 -2.14 -27.95 9.39
C LEU A 121 -2.99 -29.13 9.84
#